data_AF-A0A349ZSJ6-F1
#
_entry.id   AF-A0A349ZSJ6-F1
#
_cell.length_a   1.000
_cell.length_b   1.000
_cell.length_c   1.000
_cell.angle_alpha   90.00
_cell.angle_beta   90.00
_cell.angle_gamma   90.00
#
_symmetry.space_group_name_H-M   'P 1'
#
loop_
_entity.id
_entity.type
_entity.pdbx_description
1 polymer ?
#
loop_
_entity_poly.entity_id
_entity_poly.type
_entity_poly.pdbx_seq_one_letter_code
_entity_poly.pdbx_strand_id
1 'polypeptide(L)'
;MKRIFVFLVFLVLSLFGTAAETRAYDNVTIVIDPGHGGEGEDKDAVYGAVYSDRLYEKNIDLITAKAMYDELSQYPNLTVYMTREDDREISLKDRIDFAQSVGADLVISVHYNASSTHLFYGAEVFTSAFGNCYTTGFGAASCIMKRWKDYGLYDKGIKTRLNSDLLDYYGVIRHGKDLNVPVIILEHGYLDNHIDQEKIGSEEEWRRLGRIDAEGIADYYGIQKNVMSQTVTPSVDVKLPDNIVYPDESSPENVSVKTEPGRKDPASDDRVLFDYTITCDENESRLMYYNAAIGNIETVIPEDFADLKLWGDRDMVRDTISLPAQFSGSVVFRVYNIYGLYTDYETTLQAPADKEGEEENGDEDEKEVLDKKEGKEDKKGKVKEEKTEVSVSENMAGIDEGGSGIVVENDTASEKGESGEGVSQAIAAASSDSTMIYGLIFILATIVFILLIIIVALIKQGMKEGKDEDDWA
;
A
#
# COMPACT_ATOMS: atom_id res chain seq x y z
N MET A 1 -40.13 -36.31 -11.95
CA MET A 1 -38.86 -36.67 -11.27
C MET A 1 -37.67 -35.80 -11.67
N LYS A 2 -37.29 -35.65 -12.95
CA LYS A 2 -36.13 -34.80 -13.36
C LYS A 2 -36.20 -33.33 -12.88
N ARG A 3 -37.38 -32.70 -12.89
CA ARG A 3 -37.57 -31.32 -12.40
C ARG A 3 -37.41 -31.16 -10.88
N ILE A 4 -37.78 -32.18 -10.11
CA ILE A 4 -37.62 -32.19 -8.64
C ILE A 4 -36.15 -32.41 -8.26
N PHE A 5 -35.44 -33.25 -9.02
CA PHE A 5 -34.00 -33.49 -8.82
C PHE A 5 -33.16 -32.23 -9.12
N VAL A 6 -33.45 -31.51 -10.21
CA VAL A 6 -32.76 -30.24 -10.53
C VAL A 6 -33.06 -29.16 -9.47
N PHE A 7 -34.28 -29.12 -8.94
CA PHE A 7 -34.66 -28.17 -7.88
C PHE A 7 -33.96 -28.48 -6.55
N LEU A 8 -33.82 -29.76 -6.18
CA LEU A 8 -33.10 -30.18 -4.98
C LEU A 8 -31.59 -29.95 -5.08
N VAL A 9 -30.99 -30.15 -6.26
CA VAL A 9 -29.56 -29.84 -6.48
C VAL A 9 -29.32 -28.33 -6.40
N PHE A 10 -30.22 -27.50 -6.94
CA PHE A 10 -30.14 -26.04 -6.78
C PHE A 10 -30.34 -25.59 -5.32
N LEU A 11 -31.26 -26.23 -4.59
CA LEU A 11 -31.49 -25.94 -3.16
C LEU A 11 -30.25 -26.28 -2.32
N VAL A 12 -29.61 -27.42 -2.58
CA VAL A 12 -28.38 -27.84 -1.89
C VAL A 12 -27.20 -26.94 -2.26
N LEU A 13 -27.04 -26.56 -3.53
CA LEU A 13 -26.01 -25.60 -3.94
C LEU A 13 -26.23 -24.20 -3.35
N SER A 14 -27.49 -23.77 -3.14
CA SER A 14 -27.79 -22.51 -2.44
C SER A 14 -27.51 -22.52 -0.94
N LEU A 15 -27.43 -23.71 -0.33
CA LEU A 15 -27.02 -23.90 1.07
C LEU A 15 -25.50 -23.92 1.27
N PHE A 16 -24.73 -23.99 0.17
CA PHE A 16 -23.26 -23.88 0.17
C PHE A 16 -22.76 -22.57 -0.44
N GLY A 17 -23.64 -21.58 -0.64
CA GLY A 17 -23.20 -20.22 -0.87
C GLY A 17 -22.44 -19.77 0.38
N THR A 18 -21.11 -19.68 0.28
CA THR A 18 -20.27 -19.02 1.28
C THR A 18 -20.65 -17.55 1.27
N ALA A 19 -21.70 -17.18 2.01
CA ALA A 19 -21.78 -15.83 2.52
C ALA A 19 -20.51 -15.66 3.35
N ALA A 20 -19.65 -14.72 2.96
CA ALA A 20 -18.58 -14.28 3.84
C ALA A 20 -19.25 -13.90 5.16
N GLU A 21 -18.96 -14.61 6.25
CA GLU A 21 -19.46 -14.25 7.56
C GLU A 21 -18.77 -12.94 7.94
N THR A 22 -19.42 -11.82 7.70
CA THR A 22 -19.03 -10.55 8.30
C THR A 22 -19.13 -10.72 9.81
N ARG A 23 -17.97 -10.76 10.47
CA ARG A 23 -17.88 -10.89 11.92
C ARG A 23 -18.56 -9.68 12.56
N ALA A 24 -19.70 -9.92 13.19
CA ALA A 24 -20.35 -8.95 14.05
C ALA A 24 -19.70 -9.03 15.43
N TYR A 25 -19.30 -7.89 15.99
CA TYR A 25 -18.71 -7.80 17.32
C TYR A 25 -19.73 -7.21 18.30
N ASP A 26 -19.77 -7.77 19.51
CA ASP A 26 -20.49 -7.14 20.63
C ASP A 26 -19.63 -6.03 21.26
N ASN A 27 -18.31 -6.25 21.29
CA ASN A 27 -17.26 -5.33 21.73
C ASN A 27 -15.98 -5.64 20.94
N VAL A 28 -15.20 -4.62 20.62
CA VAL A 28 -13.93 -4.77 19.89
C VAL A 28 -12.77 -4.40 20.81
N THR A 29 -11.74 -5.23 20.86
CA THR A 29 -10.53 -4.97 21.63
C THR A 29 -9.44 -4.40 20.72
N ILE A 30 -9.01 -3.17 20.99
CA ILE A 30 -7.92 -2.49 20.30
C ILE A 30 -6.71 -2.42 21.22
N VAL A 31 -5.55 -2.81 20.71
CA VAL A 31 -4.27 -2.60 21.40
C VAL A 31 -3.48 -1.56 20.62
N ILE A 32 -3.10 -0.48 21.30
CA ILE A 32 -2.24 0.56 20.76
C ILE A 32 -0.81 0.24 21.19
N ASP A 33 0.09 0.21 20.24
CA ASP A 33 1.49 -0.10 20.44
C ASP A 33 2.34 1.11 20.08
N PRO A 34 2.74 1.94 21.05
CA PRO A 34 3.70 3.01 20.77
C PRO A 34 5.06 2.38 20.42
N GLY A 35 5.54 2.65 19.21
CA GLY A 35 6.81 2.16 18.66
C GLY A 35 7.99 2.39 19.60
N HIS A 36 9.05 1.58 19.47
CA HIS A 36 10.30 1.76 20.22
C HIS A 36 10.11 1.78 21.75
N GLY A 37 11.04 2.39 22.49
CA GLY A 37 10.93 2.63 23.93
C GLY A 37 12.11 2.09 24.76
N GLY A 38 12.37 2.74 25.89
CA GLY A 38 13.45 2.40 26.80
C GLY A 38 14.79 3.04 26.44
N GLU A 39 15.83 2.69 27.20
CA GLU A 39 17.18 3.25 27.00
C GLU A 39 18.07 2.39 26.09
N GLY A 40 17.83 1.06 26.05
CA GLY A 40 18.44 0.05 25.17
C GLY A 40 19.97 0.00 25.12
N GLU A 41 20.53 -1.13 24.68
CA GLU A 41 21.95 -1.17 24.26
C GLU A 41 22.12 -0.70 22.81
N ASP A 42 21.16 -1.04 21.95
CA ASP A 42 21.06 -0.54 20.58
C ASP A 42 20.15 0.70 20.54
N LYS A 43 20.78 1.87 20.55
CA LYS A 43 20.08 3.16 20.59
C LYS A 43 19.24 3.40 19.35
N ASP A 44 19.65 2.91 18.20
CA ASP A 44 18.95 3.19 16.96
C ASP A 44 17.65 2.35 16.90
N ALA A 45 17.68 1.12 17.45
CA ALA A 45 16.48 0.29 17.62
C ALA A 45 15.50 0.85 18.67
N VAL A 46 15.99 1.34 19.82
CA VAL A 46 15.11 1.77 20.92
C VAL A 46 14.65 3.21 20.86
N TYR A 47 15.32 4.08 20.09
CA TYR A 47 14.96 5.50 20.00
C TYR A 47 14.12 5.82 18.75
N GLY A 48 14.30 5.05 17.68
CA GLY A 48 13.76 5.38 16.37
C GLY A 48 14.42 6.64 15.78
N ALA A 49 13.73 7.30 14.86
CA ALA A 49 14.20 8.51 14.22
C ALA A 49 14.39 9.70 15.18
N VAL A 50 15.24 10.65 14.79
CA VAL A 50 15.53 11.87 15.57
C VAL A 50 14.89 13.07 14.88
N TYR A 51 14.01 13.77 15.59
CA TYR A 51 13.22 14.88 15.05
C TYR A 51 13.91 16.26 15.21
N SER A 52 14.40 16.58 16.41
CA SER A 52 15.17 17.81 16.71
C SER A 52 15.69 17.78 18.16
N ASP A 53 16.80 18.47 18.48
CA ASP A 53 17.31 18.67 19.86
C ASP A 53 17.17 17.47 20.84
N ARG A 54 17.35 16.23 20.34
CA ARG A 54 17.19 14.94 21.08
C ARG A 54 15.75 14.53 21.43
N LEU A 55 14.75 15.02 20.71
CA LEU A 55 13.44 14.42 20.68
C LEU A 55 13.47 13.22 19.73
N TYR A 56 13.31 12.05 20.32
CA TYR A 56 13.29 10.75 19.64
C TYR A 56 11.86 10.33 19.32
N GLU A 57 11.69 9.61 18.20
CA GLU A 57 10.44 9.03 17.71
C GLU A 57 9.65 8.33 18.84
N LYS A 58 10.32 7.51 19.66
CA LYS A 58 9.68 6.82 20.81
C LYS A 58 8.83 7.71 21.73
N ASN A 59 9.18 9.00 21.85
CA ASN A 59 8.44 9.96 22.68
C ASN A 59 7.24 10.51 21.93
N ILE A 60 7.42 10.77 20.64
CA ILE A 60 6.38 11.23 19.72
C ILE A 60 5.30 10.14 19.60
N ASP A 61 5.71 8.89 19.38
CA ASP A 61 4.83 7.73 19.32
C ASP A 61 3.99 7.59 20.59
N LEU A 62 4.63 7.73 21.76
CA LEU A 62 3.94 7.64 23.05
C LEU A 62 2.91 8.77 23.24
N ILE A 63 3.20 9.97 22.75
CA ILE A 63 2.27 11.11 22.81
C ILE A 63 1.07 10.87 21.88
N THR A 64 1.31 10.47 20.63
CA THR A 64 0.27 10.14 19.65
C THR A 64 -0.60 9.00 20.15
N ALA A 65 0.01 7.90 20.61
CA ALA A 65 -0.68 6.74 21.13
C ALA A 65 -1.54 7.04 22.37
N LYS A 66 -1.09 7.91 23.28
CA LYS A 66 -1.91 8.36 24.43
C LYS A 66 -3.13 9.15 23.98
N ALA A 67 -2.97 10.04 23.00
CA ALA A 67 -4.11 10.78 22.47
C ALA A 67 -5.11 9.86 21.74
N MET A 68 -4.61 8.84 21.05
CA MET A 68 -5.44 7.80 20.44
C MET A 68 -6.18 6.99 21.51
N TYR A 69 -5.50 6.59 22.59
CA TYR A 69 -6.09 5.88 23.71
C TYR A 69 -7.22 6.68 24.37
N ASP A 70 -6.98 7.94 24.68
CA ASP A 70 -7.97 8.84 25.30
C ASP A 70 -9.21 9.03 24.41
N GLU A 71 -9.00 9.04 23.09
CA GLU A 71 -10.08 9.19 22.11
C GLU A 71 -10.90 7.89 21.95
N LEU A 72 -10.24 6.75 21.75
CA LEU A 72 -10.90 5.45 21.63
C LEU A 72 -11.63 5.04 22.91
N SER A 73 -11.12 5.44 24.08
CA SER A 73 -11.76 5.16 25.39
C SER A 73 -13.12 5.84 25.57
N GLN A 74 -13.48 6.78 24.68
CA GLN A 74 -14.81 7.42 24.68
C GLN A 74 -15.87 6.59 23.93
N TYR A 75 -15.49 5.50 23.26
CA TYR A 75 -16.41 4.66 22.50
C TYR A 75 -16.84 3.45 23.34
N PRO A 76 -18.14 3.30 23.65
CA PRO A 76 -18.60 2.30 24.63
C PRO A 76 -18.47 0.84 24.17
N ASN A 77 -18.27 0.61 22.88
CA ASN A 77 -18.12 -0.71 22.27
C ASN A 77 -16.65 -1.06 21.99
N LEU A 78 -15.71 -0.26 22.51
CA LEU A 78 -14.28 -0.50 22.42
C LEU A 78 -13.71 -0.78 23.81
N THR A 79 -12.85 -1.79 23.87
CA THR A 79 -11.89 -1.97 24.96
C THR A 79 -10.51 -1.65 24.43
N VAL A 80 -9.79 -0.75 25.08
CA VAL A 80 -8.51 -0.24 24.58
C VAL A 80 -7.41 -0.54 25.58
N TYR A 81 -6.28 -1.03 25.09
CA TYR A 81 -5.08 -1.27 25.87
C TYR A 81 -3.87 -0.61 25.21
N MET A 82 -2.82 -0.37 25.97
CA MET A 82 -1.51 0.05 25.45
C MET A 82 -0.44 -0.98 25.78
N THR A 83 0.49 -1.26 24.86
CA THR A 83 1.64 -2.14 25.15
C THR A 83 2.62 -1.49 26.13
N ARG A 84 2.72 -0.16 26.14
CA ARG A 84 3.44 0.65 27.14
C ARG A 84 2.75 2.00 27.36
N GLU A 85 2.80 2.49 28.60
CA GLU A 85 2.27 3.80 29.00
C GLU A 85 3.38 4.81 29.38
N ASP A 86 4.62 4.33 29.46
CA ASP A 86 5.82 5.07 29.76
C ASP A 86 6.96 4.70 28.78
N ASP A 87 8.11 5.34 28.97
CA ASP A 87 9.32 5.07 28.18
C ASP A 87 10.04 3.84 28.75
N ARG A 88 9.63 2.66 28.28
CA ARG A 88 10.21 1.37 28.64
C ARG A 88 10.43 0.52 27.41
N GLU A 89 11.45 -0.33 27.48
CA GLU A 89 11.74 -1.33 26.46
C GLU A 89 10.72 -2.47 26.54
N ILE A 90 10.24 -2.90 25.38
CA ILE A 90 9.37 -4.06 25.21
C ILE A 90 9.68 -4.72 23.87
N SER A 91 9.95 -6.02 23.88
CA SER A 91 10.31 -6.77 22.68
C SER A 91 9.14 -6.85 21.70
N LEU A 92 9.43 -7.01 20.41
CA LEU A 92 8.39 -7.16 19.36
C LEU A 92 7.44 -8.32 19.65
N LYS A 93 7.99 -9.42 20.20
CA LYS A 93 7.21 -10.58 20.61
C LYS A 93 6.31 -10.27 21.81
N ASP A 94 6.83 -9.62 22.86
CA ASP A 94 6.06 -9.31 24.07
C ASP A 94 4.88 -8.36 23.79
N ARG A 95 5.05 -7.43 22.83
CA ARG A 95 3.96 -6.55 22.35
C ARG A 95 2.77 -7.37 21.87
N ILE A 96 3.04 -8.39 21.05
CA ILE A 96 1.99 -9.24 20.45
C ILE A 96 1.49 -10.30 21.42
N ASP A 97 2.34 -10.89 22.25
CA ASP A 97 1.92 -11.82 23.31
C ASP A 97 0.93 -11.12 24.27
N PHE A 98 1.21 -9.87 24.65
CA PHE A 98 0.27 -9.07 25.43
C PHE A 98 -1.05 -8.86 24.68
N ALA A 99 -1.01 -8.47 23.42
CA ALA A 99 -2.21 -8.26 22.60
C ALA A 99 -3.07 -9.53 22.47
N GLN A 100 -2.44 -10.68 22.25
CA GLN A 100 -3.13 -11.97 22.25
C GLN A 100 -3.78 -12.26 23.61
N SER A 101 -3.07 -11.99 24.71
CA SER A 101 -3.55 -12.30 26.06
C SER A 101 -4.82 -11.54 26.46
N VAL A 102 -5.02 -10.34 25.90
CA VAL A 102 -6.22 -9.51 26.10
C VAL A 102 -7.28 -9.74 25.02
N GLY A 103 -7.04 -10.62 24.06
CA GLY A 103 -7.97 -10.92 22.97
C GLY A 103 -8.13 -9.77 21.99
N ALA A 104 -7.03 -9.13 21.59
CA ALA A 104 -7.04 -8.03 20.61
C ALA A 104 -7.64 -8.47 19.26
N ASP A 105 -8.56 -7.66 18.74
CA ASP A 105 -9.10 -7.79 17.39
C ASP A 105 -8.23 -7.03 16.37
N LEU A 106 -7.51 -6.01 16.82
CA LEU A 106 -6.54 -5.25 16.03
C LEU A 106 -5.47 -4.62 16.94
N VAL A 107 -4.21 -4.74 16.52
CA VAL A 107 -3.08 -3.99 17.07
C VAL A 107 -2.72 -2.84 16.13
N ILE A 108 -2.45 -1.68 16.70
CA ILE A 108 -2.08 -0.47 15.95
C ILE A 108 -0.75 0.00 16.48
N SER A 109 0.31 -0.23 15.72
CA SER A 109 1.65 0.21 16.04
C SER A 109 1.85 1.62 15.50
N VAL A 110 2.17 2.57 16.37
CA VAL A 110 2.27 4.01 16.08
C VAL A 110 3.74 4.36 15.89
N HIS A 111 4.07 4.91 14.73
CA HIS A 111 5.43 5.28 14.31
C HIS A 111 5.45 6.58 13.50
N TYR A 112 6.66 7.12 13.32
CA TYR A 112 6.95 8.18 12.36
C TYR A 112 8.23 7.85 11.59
N ASN A 113 8.21 8.14 10.30
CA ASN A 113 9.24 7.67 9.39
C ASN A 113 10.51 8.55 9.45
N ALA A 114 11.57 8.02 8.86
CA ALA A 114 12.75 8.77 8.43
C ALA A 114 13.35 8.11 7.19
N SER A 115 14.13 8.87 6.43
CA SER A 115 14.85 8.35 5.27
C SER A 115 16.33 8.68 5.38
N SER A 116 17.20 7.74 5.02
CA SER A 116 18.65 7.96 5.01
C SER A 116 19.06 9.14 4.12
N THR A 117 18.28 9.43 3.08
CA THR A 117 18.46 10.55 2.16
C THR A 117 17.73 11.82 2.59
N HIS A 118 16.91 11.77 3.64
CA HIS A 118 16.02 12.84 4.11
C HIS A 118 15.06 13.40 3.03
N LEU A 119 14.88 12.66 1.93
CA LEU A 119 14.22 13.14 0.71
C LEU A 119 12.72 12.86 0.70
N PHE A 120 12.29 11.73 1.25
CA PHE A 120 10.91 11.27 1.18
C PHE A 120 10.01 11.98 2.22
N TYR A 121 8.72 12.09 1.89
CA TYR A 121 7.68 12.69 2.75
C TYR A 121 6.30 12.08 2.50
N GLY A 122 5.40 12.15 3.46
CA GLY A 122 4.05 11.60 3.40
C GLY A 122 3.85 10.36 4.26
N ALA A 123 2.60 10.02 4.48
CA ALA A 123 2.15 9.02 5.43
C ALA A 123 1.78 7.69 4.75
N GLU A 124 2.14 6.57 5.38
CA GLU A 124 1.89 5.22 4.89
C GLU A 124 1.45 4.27 6.01
N VAL A 125 0.83 3.17 5.63
CA VAL A 125 0.45 2.10 6.57
C VAL A 125 0.97 0.76 6.07
N PHE A 126 1.62 -0.01 6.95
CA PHE A 126 1.99 -1.39 6.66
C PHE A 126 1.01 -2.38 7.31
N THR A 127 0.68 -3.44 6.59
CA THR A 127 -0.14 -4.55 7.06
C THR A 127 0.47 -5.89 6.63
N SER A 128 -0.02 -6.99 7.22
CA SER A 128 0.38 -8.35 6.84
C SER A 128 0.01 -8.64 5.39
N ALA A 129 0.84 -9.37 4.67
CA ALA A 129 0.55 -9.86 3.32
C ALA A 129 -0.40 -11.08 3.27
N PHE A 130 -0.88 -11.55 4.43
CA PHE A 130 -1.50 -12.88 4.55
C PHE A 130 -2.94 -12.85 5.08
N GLY A 131 -3.83 -13.48 4.31
CA GLY A 131 -5.15 -13.94 4.76
C GLY A 131 -5.98 -12.87 5.48
N ASN A 132 -6.56 -13.23 6.62
CA ASN A 132 -7.42 -12.33 7.40
C ASN A 132 -6.65 -11.15 8.01
N CYS A 133 -5.35 -11.32 8.31
CA CYS A 133 -4.55 -10.20 8.82
C CYS A 133 -4.40 -9.11 7.75
N TYR A 134 -4.23 -9.50 6.49
CA TYR A 134 -4.27 -8.55 5.35
C TYR A 134 -5.63 -7.85 5.27
N THR A 135 -6.74 -8.59 5.25
CA THR A 135 -8.07 -7.99 5.03
C THR A 135 -8.47 -7.04 6.15
N THR A 136 -8.27 -7.44 7.42
CA THR A 136 -8.54 -6.59 8.58
C THR A 136 -7.64 -5.36 8.58
N GLY A 137 -6.33 -5.55 8.40
CA GLY A 137 -5.39 -4.44 8.43
C GLY A 137 -5.60 -3.47 7.27
N PHE A 138 -5.79 -3.95 6.04
CA PHE A 138 -6.07 -3.09 4.88
C PHE A 138 -7.39 -2.32 5.04
N GLY A 139 -8.43 -2.97 5.57
CA GLY A 139 -9.72 -2.33 5.83
C GLY A 139 -9.61 -1.20 6.86
N ALA A 140 -8.97 -1.47 8.00
CA ALA A 140 -8.75 -0.47 9.04
C ALA A 140 -7.86 0.69 8.55
N ALA A 141 -6.76 0.36 7.87
CA ALA A 141 -5.84 1.31 7.28
C ALA A 141 -6.54 2.21 6.24
N SER A 142 -7.49 1.69 5.45
CA SER A 142 -8.23 2.49 4.46
C SER A 142 -9.03 3.63 5.10
N CYS A 143 -9.64 3.39 6.26
CA CYS A 143 -10.36 4.42 7.00
C CYS A 143 -9.42 5.48 7.60
N ILE A 144 -8.28 5.05 8.17
CA ILE A 144 -7.25 5.95 8.70
C ILE A 144 -6.65 6.81 7.58
N MET A 145 -6.20 6.18 6.49
CA MET A 145 -5.61 6.86 5.33
C MET A 145 -6.57 7.90 4.74
N LYS A 146 -7.87 7.60 4.67
CA LYS A 146 -8.88 8.58 4.26
C LYS A 146 -8.88 9.80 5.17
N ARG A 147 -8.87 9.59 6.49
CA ARG A 147 -8.88 10.69 7.47
C ARG A 147 -7.58 11.50 7.43
N TRP A 148 -6.43 10.85 7.25
CA TRP A 148 -5.14 11.51 7.01
C TRP A 148 -5.15 12.38 5.76
N LYS A 149 -5.68 11.86 4.63
CA LYS A 149 -5.84 12.64 3.40
C LYS A 149 -6.77 13.84 3.59
N ASP A 150 -7.90 13.65 4.28
CA ASP A 150 -8.83 14.75 4.62
C ASP A 150 -8.18 15.80 5.55
N TYR A 151 -7.23 15.38 6.39
CA TYR A 151 -6.43 16.28 7.24
C TYR A 151 -5.35 17.06 6.46
N GLY A 152 -4.89 16.50 5.35
CA GLY A 152 -3.89 17.09 4.47
C GLY A 152 -2.51 16.43 4.56
N LEU A 153 -2.41 15.21 5.10
CA LEU A 153 -1.21 14.39 4.93
C LEU A 153 -1.13 13.85 3.50
N TYR A 154 0.09 13.70 2.99
CA TYR A 154 0.33 13.11 1.68
C TYR A 154 0.20 11.59 1.74
N ASP A 155 -0.69 11.05 0.93
CA ASP A 155 -1.00 9.62 0.90
C ASP A 155 0.11 8.83 0.19
N LYS A 156 0.88 8.00 0.90
CA LYS A 156 1.83 7.01 0.32
C LYS A 156 1.26 5.60 0.25
N GLY A 157 -0.01 5.41 0.62
CA GLY A 157 -0.75 4.17 0.45
C GLY A 157 -0.58 3.16 1.58
N ILE A 158 -1.29 2.05 1.43
CA ILE A 158 -1.26 0.89 2.32
C ILE A 158 -0.43 -0.18 1.63
N LYS A 159 0.53 -0.74 2.35
CA LYS A 159 1.56 -1.60 1.77
C LYS A 159 1.74 -2.88 2.55
N THR A 160 2.30 -3.86 1.86
CA THR A 160 2.90 -5.05 2.46
C THR A 160 4.41 -4.96 2.27
N ARG A 161 5.18 -5.70 3.07
CA ARG A 161 6.62 -5.84 2.90
C ARG A 161 7.03 -7.23 3.34
N LEU A 162 7.79 -7.92 2.49
CA LEU A 162 8.27 -9.27 2.76
C LEU A 162 9.77 -9.28 3.01
N ASN A 163 10.24 -10.23 3.81
CA ASN A 163 11.66 -10.53 3.93
C ASN A 163 12.08 -11.59 2.89
N SER A 164 13.37 -11.96 2.88
CA SER A 164 13.92 -12.96 1.95
C SER A 164 13.29 -14.37 2.05
N ASP A 165 12.65 -14.67 3.19
CA ASP A 165 11.96 -15.94 3.42
C ASP A 165 10.47 -15.89 3.03
N LEU A 166 10.04 -14.81 2.37
CA LEU A 166 8.64 -14.54 2.00
C LEU A 166 7.71 -14.52 3.22
N LEU A 167 8.19 -13.99 4.35
CA LEU A 167 7.39 -13.70 5.53
C LEU A 167 7.20 -12.18 5.67
N ASP A 168 6.20 -11.75 6.43
CA ASP A 168 6.05 -10.34 6.79
C ASP A 168 7.37 -9.79 7.36
N TYR A 169 7.85 -8.68 6.80
CA TYR A 169 9.15 -8.10 7.12
C TYR A 169 9.20 -7.59 8.57
N TYR A 170 8.19 -6.80 8.95
CA TYR A 170 8.10 -6.19 10.27
C TYR A 170 7.77 -7.23 11.35
N GLY A 171 8.56 -7.27 12.42
CA GLY A 171 8.44 -8.29 13.46
C GLY A 171 7.08 -8.30 14.15
N VAL A 172 6.53 -7.14 14.52
CA VAL A 172 5.18 -7.06 15.13
C VAL A 172 4.08 -7.59 14.21
N ILE A 173 4.13 -7.29 12.91
CA ILE A 173 3.18 -7.81 11.92
C ILE A 173 3.36 -9.33 11.78
N ARG A 174 4.61 -9.81 11.67
CA ARG A 174 4.93 -11.23 11.54
C ARG A 174 4.46 -12.05 12.75
N HIS A 175 4.78 -11.61 13.97
CA HIS A 175 4.31 -12.25 15.20
C HIS A 175 2.79 -12.19 15.34
N GLY A 176 2.17 -11.06 14.98
CA GLY A 176 0.72 -10.91 14.96
C GLY A 176 0.06 -11.93 14.04
N LYS A 177 0.55 -12.04 12.80
CA LYS A 177 0.08 -13.03 11.83
C LYS A 177 0.23 -14.46 12.37
N ASP A 178 1.36 -14.80 13.00
CA ASP A 178 1.61 -16.13 13.55
C ASP A 178 0.64 -16.50 14.69
N LEU A 179 0.13 -15.51 15.43
CA LEU A 179 -0.88 -15.69 16.48
C LEU A 179 -2.31 -15.35 16.02
N ASN A 180 -2.51 -15.07 14.73
CA ASN A 180 -3.78 -14.62 14.14
C ASN A 180 -4.36 -13.37 14.84
N VAL A 181 -3.48 -12.43 15.20
CA VAL A 181 -3.80 -11.10 15.71
C VAL A 181 -3.42 -10.08 14.62
N PRO A 182 -4.40 -9.44 13.95
CA PRO A 182 -4.11 -8.43 12.93
C PRO A 182 -3.33 -7.25 13.50
N VAL A 183 -2.34 -6.77 12.74
CA VAL A 183 -1.49 -5.63 13.12
C VAL A 183 -1.36 -4.69 11.93
N ILE A 184 -1.48 -3.38 12.19
CA ILE A 184 -1.09 -2.33 11.27
C ILE A 184 0.01 -1.47 11.90
N ILE A 185 0.95 -1.00 11.08
CA ILE A 185 1.96 0.00 11.48
C ILE A 185 1.61 1.31 10.79
N LEU A 186 1.42 2.37 11.57
CA LEU A 186 1.11 3.72 11.11
C LEU A 186 2.39 4.53 11.03
N GLU A 187 2.75 4.99 9.82
CA GLU A 187 3.87 5.90 9.59
C GLU A 187 3.31 7.27 9.19
N HIS A 188 3.24 8.20 10.15
CA HIS A 188 2.48 9.44 9.97
C HIS A 188 3.14 10.49 9.06
N GLY A 189 4.42 10.30 8.73
CA GLY A 189 5.24 11.22 7.96
C GLY A 189 6.70 11.14 8.37
N TYR A 190 7.57 11.80 7.62
CA TYR A 190 9.02 11.73 7.75
C TYR A 190 9.55 12.84 8.68
N LEU A 191 10.01 12.47 9.87
CA LEU A 191 10.49 13.40 10.92
C LEU A 191 11.70 14.23 10.48
N ASP A 192 12.41 13.78 9.46
CA ASP A 192 13.61 14.39 8.89
C ASP A 192 13.34 15.20 7.61
N ASN A 193 12.10 15.25 7.13
CA ASN A 193 11.74 16.00 5.93
C ASN A 193 10.90 17.23 6.25
N HIS A 194 11.35 18.40 5.77
CA HIS A 194 10.72 19.69 6.04
C HIS A 194 9.27 19.82 5.53
N ILE A 195 8.88 19.05 4.52
CA ILE A 195 7.52 19.08 3.94
C ILE A 195 6.49 18.54 4.93
N ASP A 196 6.82 17.47 5.66
CA ASP A 196 5.89 16.90 6.65
C ASP A 196 5.84 17.70 7.95
N GLN A 197 6.89 18.46 8.27
CA GLN A 197 7.02 19.20 9.54
C GLN A 197 5.81 20.08 9.87
N GLU A 198 5.12 20.64 8.87
CA GLU A 198 3.92 21.44 9.12
C GLU A 198 2.83 20.61 9.84
N LYS A 199 2.72 19.31 9.52
CA LYS A 199 1.67 18.41 10.00
C LYS A 199 2.11 17.44 11.08
N ILE A 200 3.42 17.27 11.27
CA ILE A 200 3.97 16.35 12.28
C ILE A 200 4.96 17.04 13.21
N GLY A 201 5.05 18.37 13.19
CA GLY A 201 6.17 19.07 13.83
C GLY A 201 5.95 19.57 15.25
N SER A 202 4.83 19.21 15.89
CA SER A 202 4.53 19.69 17.23
C SER A 202 3.70 18.70 18.03
N GLU A 203 3.76 18.81 19.36
CA GLU A 203 2.94 18.00 20.26
C GLU A 203 1.44 18.14 20.00
N GLU A 204 0.97 19.34 19.64
CA GLU A 204 -0.43 19.55 19.28
C GLU A 204 -0.83 18.69 18.09
N GLU A 205 0.05 18.61 17.09
CA GLU A 205 -0.15 17.82 15.88
C GLU A 205 -0.05 16.31 16.16
N TRP A 206 0.91 15.85 16.96
CA TRP A 206 1.00 14.44 17.37
C TRP A 206 -0.26 13.96 18.09
N ARG A 207 -0.80 14.79 19.00
CA ARG A 207 -2.05 14.50 19.70
C ARG A 207 -3.24 14.56 18.75
N ARG A 208 -3.22 15.45 17.76
CA ARG A 208 -4.26 15.56 16.75
C ARG A 208 -4.31 14.32 15.86
N LEU A 209 -3.15 13.85 15.40
CA LEU A 209 -3.03 12.62 14.61
C LEU A 209 -3.56 11.42 15.39
N GLY A 210 -3.18 11.24 16.66
CA GLY A 210 -3.72 10.15 17.48
C GLY A 210 -5.25 10.15 17.59
N ARG A 211 -5.89 11.33 17.67
CA ARG A 211 -7.36 11.44 17.61
C ARG A 211 -7.90 11.08 16.23
N ILE A 212 -7.24 11.51 15.16
CA ILE A 212 -7.61 11.19 13.78
C ILE A 212 -7.54 9.68 13.54
N ASP A 213 -6.51 9.01 14.04
CA ASP A 213 -6.35 7.55 13.93
C ASP A 213 -7.50 6.83 14.65
N ALA A 214 -7.82 7.29 15.86
CA ALA A 214 -8.94 6.77 16.65
C ALA A 214 -10.28 6.92 15.90
N GLU A 215 -10.53 8.07 15.27
CA GLU A 215 -11.70 8.28 14.44
C GLU A 215 -11.72 7.36 13.21
N GLY A 216 -10.56 7.11 12.58
CA GLY A 216 -10.44 6.15 11.47
C GLY A 216 -10.78 4.72 11.89
N ILE A 217 -10.36 4.29 13.07
CA ILE A 217 -10.73 2.98 13.62
C ILE A 217 -12.22 2.91 13.96
N ALA A 218 -12.78 3.97 14.52
CA ALA A 218 -14.21 4.06 14.76
C ALA A 218 -15.01 3.98 13.45
N ASP A 219 -14.56 4.64 12.37
CA ASP A 219 -15.16 4.54 11.04
C ASP A 219 -15.09 3.10 10.49
N TYR A 220 -13.95 2.42 10.67
CA TYR A 220 -13.78 1.05 10.22
C TYR A 220 -14.77 0.11 10.90
N TYR A 221 -14.96 0.21 12.21
CA TYR A 221 -15.93 -0.62 12.93
C TYR A 221 -17.38 -0.07 12.91
N GLY A 222 -17.58 1.10 12.28
CA GLY A 222 -18.87 1.79 12.22
C GLY A 222 -19.38 2.31 13.58
N ILE A 223 -18.48 2.56 14.55
CA ILE A 223 -18.82 2.88 15.95
C ILE A 223 -18.97 4.38 16.18
N GLN A 224 -19.98 4.76 16.95
CA GLN A 224 -20.23 6.14 17.35
C GLN A 224 -20.16 6.29 18.88
N LYS A 225 -19.52 7.37 19.37
CA LYS A 225 -19.28 7.61 20.81
C LYS A 225 -20.52 7.56 21.71
N ASN A 226 -21.71 7.88 21.18
CA ASN A 226 -22.94 8.01 21.96
C ASN A 226 -23.96 6.89 21.70
N VAL A 227 -23.54 5.79 21.07
CA VAL A 227 -24.42 4.68 20.70
C VAL A 227 -23.98 3.42 21.44
N MET A 228 -24.68 3.09 22.53
CA MET A 228 -24.34 1.96 23.42
C MET A 228 -24.68 0.57 22.84
N SER A 229 -25.54 0.52 21.82
CA SER A 229 -26.05 -0.74 21.26
C SER A 229 -26.15 -0.59 19.75
N GLN A 230 -25.11 -1.02 19.06
CA GLN A 230 -25.08 -1.14 17.62
C GLN A 230 -24.37 -2.42 17.24
N THR A 231 -24.79 -3.03 16.13
CA THR A 231 -24.03 -4.12 15.52
C THR A 231 -22.71 -3.53 15.04
N VAL A 232 -21.59 -4.03 15.57
CA VAL A 232 -20.27 -3.59 15.15
C VAL A 232 -19.82 -4.50 14.00
N THR A 233 -19.65 -3.92 12.81
CA THR A 233 -19.20 -4.63 11.62
C THR A 233 -18.21 -3.76 10.85
N PRO A 234 -17.10 -4.34 10.36
CA PRO A 234 -16.23 -3.66 9.42
C PRO A 234 -17.00 -3.00 8.27
N SER A 235 -16.78 -1.70 8.07
CA SER A 235 -17.42 -0.88 7.04
C SER A 235 -16.73 -1.02 5.68
N VAL A 236 -15.48 -1.49 5.67
CA VAL A 236 -14.70 -1.80 4.47
C VAL A 236 -14.61 -3.32 4.31
N ASP A 237 -15.22 -3.82 3.24
CA ASP A 237 -15.15 -5.23 2.85
C ASP A 237 -13.95 -5.46 1.92
N VAL A 238 -12.89 -6.07 2.46
CA VAL A 238 -11.70 -6.44 1.70
C VAL A 238 -11.79 -7.92 1.36
N LYS A 239 -11.77 -8.25 0.06
CA LYS A 239 -11.77 -9.64 -0.40
C LYS A 239 -10.57 -10.38 0.20
N LEU A 240 -10.83 -11.54 0.82
CA LEU A 240 -9.77 -12.45 1.26
C LEU A 240 -8.86 -12.79 0.07
N PRO A 241 -7.54 -12.54 0.18
CA PRO A 241 -6.64 -12.82 -0.91
C PRO A 241 -6.47 -14.34 -1.07
N ASP A 242 -6.48 -14.79 -2.33
CA ASP A 242 -6.32 -16.22 -2.68
C ASP A 242 -4.85 -16.68 -2.48
N ASN A 243 -3.90 -15.76 -2.47
CA ASN A 243 -2.46 -15.96 -2.30
C ASN A 243 -1.84 -14.82 -1.46
N ILE A 244 -0.53 -14.87 -1.25
CA ILE A 244 0.24 -13.78 -0.66
C ILE A 244 0.04 -12.48 -1.47
N VAL A 245 -0.13 -11.36 -0.78
CA VAL A 245 -0.18 -10.03 -1.39
C VAL A 245 1.24 -9.46 -1.44
N TYR A 246 1.89 -9.61 -2.59
CA TYR A 246 3.27 -9.16 -2.80
C TYR A 246 3.38 -7.63 -2.85
N PRO A 247 4.46 -7.04 -2.32
CA PRO A 247 4.81 -5.66 -2.63
C PRO A 247 5.13 -5.50 -4.12
N ASP A 248 4.97 -4.30 -4.65
CA ASP A 248 5.47 -3.97 -5.98
C ASP A 248 6.99 -3.83 -5.91
N GLU A 249 7.69 -4.64 -6.70
CA GLU A 249 9.15 -4.67 -6.82
C GLU A 249 9.64 -4.08 -8.14
N SER A 250 8.72 -3.58 -8.97
CA SER A 250 9.00 -2.97 -10.26
C SER A 250 9.20 -1.45 -10.14
N SER A 251 10.11 -0.91 -10.94
CA SER A 251 10.25 0.55 -11.09
C SER A 251 9.27 1.05 -12.14
N PRO A 252 8.82 2.32 -12.07
CA PRO A 252 7.87 2.90 -13.02
C PRO A 252 8.26 2.63 -14.48
N GLU A 253 7.34 2.10 -15.29
CA GLU A 253 7.62 1.68 -16.66
C GLU A 253 7.30 2.79 -17.68
N ASN A 254 7.93 2.72 -18.85
CA ASN A 254 7.64 3.59 -20.00
C ASN A 254 7.63 5.11 -19.68
N VAL A 255 8.50 5.56 -18.77
CA VAL A 255 8.68 6.99 -18.50
C VAL A 255 9.07 7.70 -19.79
N SER A 256 8.37 8.79 -20.09
CA SER A 256 8.64 9.65 -21.24
C SER A 256 8.45 11.11 -20.85
N VAL A 257 9.44 11.94 -21.16
CA VAL A 257 9.39 13.38 -20.94
C VAL A 257 9.39 14.12 -22.27
N LYS A 258 8.36 14.95 -22.48
CA LYS A 258 8.29 15.92 -23.58
C LYS A 258 8.59 17.32 -23.06
N THR A 259 9.42 18.06 -23.77
CA THR A 259 9.86 19.40 -23.37
C THR A 259 9.63 20.38 -24.50
N GLU A 260 9.18 21.58 -24.17
CA GLU A 260 9.11 22.70 -25.11
C GLU A 260 10.42 23.50 -25.11
N PRO A 261 10.75 24.22 -26.20
CA PRO A 261 11.86 25.16 -26.19
C PRO A 261 11.71 26.18 -25.06
N GLY A 262 12.85 26.63 -24.51
CA GLY A 262 12.86 27.60 -23.45
C GLY A 262 12.12 28.89 -23.84
N ARG A 263 11.44 29.53 -22.88
CA ARG A 263 10.89 30.88 -23.01
C ARG A 263 11.47 31.80 -21.95
N LYS A 264 11.57 33.08 -22.23
CA LYS A 264 12.04 34.08 -21.25
C LYS A 264 11.14 34.07 -20.01
N ASP A 265 11.73 34.10 -18.82
CA ASP A 265 11.00 34.28 -17.57
C ASP A 265 10.47 35.72 -17.47
N PRO A 266 9.15 35.97 -17.37
CA PRO A 266 8.63 37.33 -17.23
C PRO A 266 9.01 37.99 -15.91
N ALA A 267 9.40 37.20 -14.89
CA ALA A 267 9.81 37.69 -13.58
C ALA A 267 11.32 37.92 -13.45
N SER A 268 12.13 37.52 -14.43
CA SER A 268 13.59 37.59 -14.36
C SER A 268 14.25 37.66 -15.75
N ASP A 269 15.20 38.58 -15.92
CA ASP A 269 15.97 38.72 -17.16
C ASP A 269 17.11 37.70 -17.30
N ASP A 270 17.50 37.03 -16.22
CA ASP A 270 18.60 36.07 -16.16
C ASP A 270 18.14 34.60 -16.13
N ARG A 271 16.84 34.36 -16.34
CA ARG A 271 16.24 33.03 -16.29
C ARG A 271 15.42 32.70 -17.55
N VAL A 272 15.37 31.41 -17.84
CA VAL A 272 14.55 30.79 -18.89
C VAL A 272 13.67 29.73 -18.23
N LEU A 273 12.43 29.63 -18.71
CA LEU A 273 11.46 28.64 -18.28
C LEU A 273 11.30 27.56 -19.34
N PHE A 274 11.37 26.30 -18.93
CA PHE A 274 11.11 25.14 -19.78
C PHE A 274 9.86 24.43 -19.28
N ASP A 275 8.84 24.35 -20.13
CA ASP A 275 7.65 23.55 -19.83
C ASP A 275 7.91 22.10 -20.24
N TYR A 276 7.51 21.18 -19.37
CA TYR A 276 7.65 19.76 -19.60
C TYR A 276 6.39 19.00 -19.24
N THR A 277 6.20 17.87 -19.92
CA THR A 277 5.16 16.89 -19.64
C THR A 277 5.82 15.53 -19.39
N ILE A 278 5.58 14.94 -18.22
CA ILE A 278 6.01 13.58 -17.89
C ILE A 278 4.80 12.65 -18.01
N THR A 279 4.96 11.59 -18.78
CA THR A 279 4.04 10.45 -18.85
C THR A 279 4.76 9.20 -18.37
N CYS A 280 4.05 8.27 -17.76
CA CYS A 280 4.59 7.03 -17.25
C CYS A 280 3.48 5.99 -17.20
N ASP A 281 3.82 4.73 -17.53
CA ASP A 281 2.92 3.60 -17.32
C ASP A 281 3.28 2.95 -15.99
N GLU A 282 2.34 2.95 -15.05
CA GLU A 282 2.50 2.29 -13.76
C GLU A 282 1.25 1.44 -13.54
N ASN A 283 1.44 0.13 -13.60
CA ASN A 283 0.34 -0.84 -13.69
C ASN A 283 0.16 -1.65 -12.39
N GLU A 284 1.18 -1.67 -11.52
CA GLU A 284 1.19 -2.47 -10.31
C GLU A 284 0.90 -1.62 -9.07
N SER A 285 1.44 -0.40 -9.05
CA SER A 285 1.21 0.54 -7.95
C SER A 285 0.80 1.93 -8.44
N ARG A 286 1.11 2.96 -7.65
CA ARG A 286 0.76 4.35 -7.93
C ARG A 286 2.06 5.14 -8.04
N LEU A 287 2.10 6.09 -8.95
CA LEU A 287 3.14 7.10 -9.00
C LEU A 287 3.02 8.05 -7.81
N MET A 288 4.14 8.30 -7.14
CA MET A 288 4.18 9.10 -5.92
C MET A 288 4.89 10.43 -6.12
N TYR A 289 6.09 10.40 -6.70
CA TYR A 289 6.91 11.59 -6.86
C TYR A 289 7.57 11.67 -8.21
N TYR A 290 8.09 12.86 -8.50
CA TYR A 290 9.10 13.06 -9.51
C TYR A 290 10.02 14.21 -9.09
N ASN A 291 11.24 14.21 -9.61
CA ASN A 291 12.16 15.34 -9.53
C ASN A 291 13.09 15.35 -10.74
N ALA A 292 14.00 16.31 -10.79
CA ALA A 292 14.95 16.44 -11.88
C ALA A 292 16.32 16.93 -11.40
N ALA A 293 17.35 16.55 -12.13
CA ALA A 293 18.74 16.98 -11.95
C ALA A 293 19.29 17.51 -13.29
N ILE A 294 20.13 18.54 -13.21
CA ILE A 294 20.90 19.01 -14.36
C ILE A 294 22.09 18.08 -14.56
N GLY A 295 22.25 17.51 -15.75
CA GLY A 295 23.29 16.54 -16.03
C GLY A 295 22.80 15.43 -16.95
N ASN A 296 23.63 14.39 -17.11
CA ASN A 296 23.29 13.18 -17.87
C ASN A 296 23.25 11.97 -16.93
N ILE A 297 22.57 10.91 -17.34
CA ILE A 297 22.30 9.72 -16.52
C ILE A 297 23.58 9.01 -16.05
N GLU A 298 24.69 9.18 -16.78
CA GLU A 298 25.98 8.58 -16.45
C GLU A 298 26.71 9.31 -15.30
N THR A 299 26.30 10.54 -14.99
CA THR A 299 27.06 11.43 -14.08
C THR A 299 26.26 11.98 -12.91
N VAL A 300 24.92 12.02 -13.01
CA VAL A 300 24.08 12.53 -11.93
C VAL A 300 24.18 11.63 -10.69
N ILE A 301 24.36 12.24 -9.54
CA ILE A 301 24.30 11.58 -8.23
C ILE A 301 23.01 11.97 -7.49
N PRO A 302 22.57 11.21 -6.48
CA PRO A 302 21.33 11.51 -5.75
C PRO A 302 21.24 12.95 -5.23
N GLU A 303 22.36 13.54 -4.83
CA GLU A 303 22.45 14.90 -4.29
C GLU A 303 22.26 16.01 -5.34
N ASP A 304 22.34 15.69 -6.64
CA ASP A 304 22.13 16.66 -7.72
C ASP A 304 20.63 16.89 -7.99
N PHE A 305 19.77 15.99 -7.54
CA PHE A 305 18.34 16.08 -7.77
C PHE A 305 17.69 17.14 -6.88
N ALA A 306 16.77 17.90 -7.47
CA ALA A 306 15.91 18.79 -6.71
C ALA A 306 14.98 18.01 -5.77
N ASP A 307 14.36 18.75 -4.82
CA ASP A 307 13.35 18.20 -3.92
C ASP A 307 12.23 17.47 -4.66
N LEU A 308 11.71 16.40 -4.04
CA LEU A 308 10.62 15.62 -4.60
C LEU A 308 9.35 16.45 -4.75
N LYS A 309 8.76 16.40 -5.93
CA LYS A 309 7.44 16.95 -6.22
C LYS A 309 6.42 15.81 -6.28
N LEU A 310 5.23 16.04 -5.74
CA LEU A 310 4.15 15.06 -5.82
C LEU A 310 3.69 14.82 -7.25
N TRP A 311 3.59 13.55 -7.61
CA TRP A 311 2.88 13.12 -8.82
C TRP A 311 1.38 13.39 -8.72
N GLY A 312 0.77 13.10 -7.56
CA GLY A 312 -0.67 13.32 -7.29
C GLY A 312 -1.59 12.36 -8.04
N ASP A 313 -2.91 12.62 -8.01
CA ASP A 313 -3.92 11.78 -8.66
C ASP A 313 -4.06 12.13 -10.16
N ARG A 314 -2.98 11.93 -10.95
CA ARG A 314 -2.88 12.36 -12.36
C ARG A 314 -2.33 11.27 -13.27
N ASP A 315 -2.81 11.21 -14.52
CA ASP A 315 -2.25 10.34 -15.57
C ASP A 315 -0.90 10.86 -16.10
N MET A 316 -0.66 12.16 -15.97
CA MET A 316 0.57 12.82 -16.40
C MET A 316 0.84 14.07 -15.59
N VAL A 317 2.11 14.44 -15.49
CA VAL A 317 2.56 15.68 -14.87
C VAL A 317 2.82 16.72 -15.95
N ARG A 318 2.35 17.95 -15.75
CA ARG A 318 2.77 19.13 -16.50
C ARG A 318 3.30 20.15 -15.52
N ASP A 319 4.52 20.61 -15.75
CA ASP A 319 5.19 21.53 -14.85
C ASP A 319 6.27 22.32 -15.61
N THR A 320 6.89 23.28 -14.94
CA THR A 320 7.90 24.19 -15.49
C THR A 320 9.16 24.15 -14.64
N ILE A 321 10.33 24.12 -15.28
CA ILE A 321 11.63 24.30 -14.62
C ILE A 321 12.24 25.64 -15.03
N SER A 322 12.69 26.42 -14.03
CA SER A 322 13.41 27.67 -14.23
C SER A 322 14.92 27.40 -14.16
N LEU A 323 15.67 27.84 -15.17
CA LEU A 323 17.12 27.64 -15.29
C LEU A 323 17.80 28.95 -15.74
N PRO A 324 19.13 29.08 -15.62
CA PRO A 324 19.85 30.26 -16.12
C PRO A 324 19.59 30.52 -17.60
N ALA A 325 19.45 31.78 -18.02
CA ALA A 325 18.98 32.17 -19.36
C ALA A 325 19.74 31.53 -20.54
N GLN A 326 21.02 31.18 -20.36
CA GLN A 326 21.86 30.56 -21.40
C GLN A 326 21.90 29.03 -21.30
N PHE A 327 21.08 28.43 -20.44
CA PHE A 327 21.11 26.99 -20.24
C PHE A 327 20.67 26.25 -21.50
N SER A 328 21.52 25.35 -21.97
CA SER A 328 21.20 24.30 -22.92
C SER A 328 22.04 23.08 -22.57
N GLY A 329 21.40 21.94 -22.37
CA GLY A 329 22.09 20.76 -21.85
C GLY A 329 21.15 19.65 -21.44
N SER A 330 21.74 18.53 -21.00
CA SER A 330 21.00 17.38 -20.51
C SER A 330 20.37 17.67 -19.14
N VAL A 331 19.18 17.10 -18.96
CA VAL A 331 18.44 17.04 -17.69
C VAL A 331 17.94 15.61 -17.54
N VAL A 332 18.10 15.07 -16.34
CA VAL A 332 17.57 13.75 -15.96
C VAL A 332 16.34 13.99 -15.11
N PHE A 333 15.21 13.42 -15.52
CA PHE A 333 13.98 13.34 -14.74
C PHE A 333 13.90 11.99 -14.08
N ARG A 334 13.54 11.95 -12.81
CA ARG A 334 13.32 10.71 -12.06
C ARG A 334 11.88 10.64 -11.61
N VAL A 335 11.25 9.49 -11.82
CA VAL A 335 9.86 9.23 -11.45
C VAL A 335 9.83 8.08 -10.46
N TYR A 336 9.10 8.24 -9.36
CA TYR A 336 9.01 7.29 -8.26
C TYR A 336 7.60 6.72 -8.13
N ASN A 337 7.48 5.42 -7.86
CA ASN A 337 6.23 4.83 -7.37
C ASN A 337 6.08 4.99 -5.84
N ILE A 338 4.97 4.51 -5.27
CA ILE A 338 4.72 4.61 -3.82
C ILE A 338 5.77 3.87 -2.99
N TYR A 339 6.39 2.80 -3.50
CA TYR A 339 7.42 2.03 -2.81
C TYR A 339 8.81 2.70 -2.83
N GLY A 340 8.95 3.82 -3.54
CA GLY A 340 10.23 4.54 -3.67
C GLY A 340 11.13 3.99 -4.77
N LEU A 341 10.66 3.00 -5.53
CA LEU A 341 11.33 2.52 -6.74
C LEU A 341 11.20 3.58 -7.83
N TYR A 342 12.23 3.72 -8.66
CA TYR A 342 12.32 4.83 -9.59
C TYR A 342 12.91 4.47 -10.95
N THR A 343 12.52 5.25 -11.95
CA THR A 343 13.06 5.20 -13.30
C THR A 343 13.55 6.59 -13.72
N ASP A 344 14.75 6.64 -14.28
CA ASP A 344 15.37 7.84 -14.82
C ASP A 344 15.11 7.99 -16.32
N TYR A 345 14.87 9.23 -16.75
CA TYR A 345 14.70 9.61 -18.14
C TYR A 345 15.54 10.85 -18.46
N GLU A 346 16.54 10.68 -19.33
CA GLU A 346 17.36 11.79 -19.82
C GLU A 346 16.73 12.46 -21.05
N THR A 347 16.74 13.79 -21.07
CA THR A 347 16.40 14.61 -22.25
C THR A 347 17.32 15.84 -22.32
N THR A 348 17.27 16.56 -23.44
CA THR A 348 18.03 17.80 -23.63
C THR A 348 17.08 18.99 -23.70
N LEU A 349 17.35 20.01 -22.88
CA LEU A 349 16.65 21.29 -22.94
C LEU A 349 17.41 22.27 -23.84
N GLN A 350 16.68 22.99 -24.69
CA GLN A 350 17.23 23.93 -25.67
C GLN A 350 16.74 25.35 -25.38
N ALA A 351 17.67 26.29 -25.20
CA ALA A 351 17.38 27.70 -25.01
C ALA A 351 16.44 28.25 -26.10
N PRO A 352 15.72 29.36 -25.83
CA PRO A 352 14.87 29.98 -26.84
C PRO A 352 15.71 30.27 -28.09
N ALA A 353 15.19 29.97 -29.27
CA ALA A 353 15.83 30.43 -30.50
C ALA A 353 15.83 31.97 -30.48
N ASP A 354 17.01 32.58 -30.61
CA ASP A 354 17.13 34.00 -30.87
C ASP A 354 16.36 34.27 -32.17
N LYS A 355 15.17 34.88 -32.06
CA LYS A 355 14.56 35.52 -33.21
C LYS A 355 15.40 36.77 -33.49
N GLU A 356 16.52 36.60 -34.21
CA GLU A 356 17.11 37.72 -34.92
C GLU A 356 15.98 38.38 -35.72
N GLY A 357 15.81 39.69 -35.51
CA GLY A 357 14.63 40.43 -35.93
C GLY A 357 14.29 40.22 -37.40
N GLU A 358 13.17 39.57 -37.68
CA GLU A 358 12.42 39.86 -38.87
C GLU A 358 11.75 41.21 -38.63
N GLU A 359 12.42 42.28 -39.08
CA GLU A 359 11.76 43.56 -39.34
C GLU A 359 10.49 43.28 -40.12
N GLU A 360 9.35 43.72 -39.58
CA GLU A 360 8.08 43.84 -40.30
C GLU A 360 8.31 44.75 -41.52
N ASN A 361 8.70 44.16 -42.65
CA ASN A 361 8.45 44.78 -43.94
C ASN A 361 7.04 44.37 -44.35
N GLY A 362 6.10 45.26 -44.07
CA GLY A 362 4.78 45.20 -44.66
C GLY A 362 4.89 45.23 -46.18
N ASP A 363 4.09 44.41 -46.82
CA ASP A 363 3.46 44.79 -48.08
C ASP A 363 2.13 44.04 -48.21
N GLU A 364 1.11 44.84 -48.45
CA GLU A 364 -0.24 44.47 -48.85
C GLU A 364 -0.16 43.71 -50.19
N ASP A 365 -0.87 42.59 -50.32
CA ASP A 365 -1.77 42.35 -51.46
C ASP A 365 -2.49 41.00 -51.33
N GLU A 366 -3.80 41.09 -51.13
CA GLU A 366 -4.75 40.01 -51.42
C GLU A 366 -4.88 39.83 -52.94
N LYS A 367 -4.82 38.58 -53.45
CA LYS A 367 -5.91 37.96 -54.23
C LYS A 367 -5.65 36.52 -54.66
N GLU A 368 -6.74 35.75 -54.55
CA GLU A 368 -7.05 34.41 -55.02
C GLU A 368 -6.42 33.95 -56.35
N VAL A 369 -6.18 32.63 -56.48
CA VAL A 369 -6.93 31.75 -57.42
C VAL A 369 -6.54 30.27 -57.22
N LEU A 370 -7.57 29.44 -57.06
CA LEU A 370 -7.58 27.98 -57.14
C LEU A 370 -7.42 27.47 -58.59
N ASP A 371 -6.73 26.34 -58.74
CA ASP A 371 -7.20 25.09 -59.40
C ASP A 371 -6.19 24.41 -60.38
N LYS A 372 -5.95 23.12 -60.10
CA LYS A 372 -5.61 21.97 -60.99
C LYS A 372 -4.44 22.03 -61.98
N LYS A 373 -3.52 21.06 -61.86
CA LYS A 373 -3.52 19.81 -62.67
C LYS A 373 -2.38 18.82 -62.34
N GLU A 374 -2.71 17.57 -62.61
CA GLU A 374 -1.97 16.31 -62.43
C GLU A 374 -0.65 16.19 -63.20
N GLY A 375 0.25 15.36 -62.64
CA GLY A 375 0.91 14.27 -63.37
C GLY A 375 2.36 14.46 -63.79
N LYS A 376 3.30 13.75 -63.13
CA LYS A 376 4.21 12.77 -63.78
C LYS A 376 5.12 12.02 -62.81
N GLU A 377 5.33 10.77 -63.17
CA GLU A 377 6.10 9.70 -62.52
C GLU A 377 7.63 9.91 -62.49
N ASP A 378 8.23 9.05 -61.66
CA ASP A 378 9.57 8.45 -61.73
C ASP A 378 10.80 9.26 -61.29
N LYS A 379 11.41 8.82 -60.16
CA LYS A 379 12.60 7.95 -60.23
C LYS A 379 13.01 7.34 -58.89
N LYS A 380 13.33 6.04 -58.99
CA LYS A 380 14.08 5.17 -58.06
C LYS A 380 15.27 5.84 -57.35
N GLY A 381 15.39 5.54 -56.06
CA GLY A 381 16.64 5.56 -55.30
C GLY A 381 16.56 4.57 -54.15
N LYS A 382 17.45 3.58 -54.14
CA LYS A 382 17.48 2.40 -53.26
C LYS A 382 18.76 2.48 -52.42
N VAL A 383 18.67 2.57 -51.09
CA VAL A 383 19.74 2.23 -50.13
C VAL A 383 19.03 1.73 -48.86
N LYS A 384 18.90 0.41 -48.65
CA LYS A 384 19.81 -0.54 -47.99
C LYS A 384 20.03 -0.26 -46.49
N GLU A 385 19.57 -1.24 -45.71
CA GLU A 385 19.68 -1.42 -44.26
C GLU A 385 21.12 -1.33 -43.75
N GLU A 386 21.27 -0.85 -42.51
CA GLU A 386 22.25 -1.41 -41.60
C GLU A 386 21.64 -1.46 -40.18
N LYS A 387 21.24 -2.68 -39.79
CA LYS A 387 21.01 -3.05 -38.39
C LYS A 387 22.38 -3.11 -37.72
N THR A 388 22.54 -2.37 -36.63
CA THR A 388 23.63 -2.64 -35.69
C THR A 388 22.99 -2.99 -34.35
N GLU A 389 22.93 -4.29 -34.09
CA GLU A 389 22.75 -4.82 -32.74
C GLU A 389 24.05 -4.54 -31.98
N VAL A 390 23.96 -3.76 -30.91
CA VAL A 390 25.02 -3.67 -29.91
C VAL A 390 24.44 -4.25 -28.62
N SER A 391 24.91 -5.46 -28.31
CA SER A 391 24.79 -6.07 -27.00
C SER A 391 25.69 -5.31 -26.04
N VAL A 392 25.13 -4.74 -24.99
CA VAL A 392 25.89 -4.24 -23.84
C VAL A 392 25.60 -5.17 -22.67
N SER A 393 26.67 -5.81 -22.24
CA SER A 393 26.78 -6.72 -21.12
C SER A 393 26.34 -6.06 -19.81
N GLU A 394 25.54 -6.80 -19.05
CA GLU A 394 25.27 -6.59 -17.64
C GLU A 394 26.58 -6.44 -16.86
N ASN A 395 26.78 -5.27 -16.25
CA ASN A 395 27.69 -5.12 -15.13
C ASN A 395 26.83 -4.71 -13.93
N MET A 396 26.48 -5.71 -13.14
CA MET A 396 26.04 -5.55 -11.75
C MET A 396 27.14 -4.79 -10.98
N ALA A 397 26.81 -3.60 -10.50
CA ALA A 397 27.50 -2.97 -9.38
C ALA A 397 26.39 -2.50 -8.43
N GLY A 398 26.30 -3.20 -7.28
CA GLY A 398 25.30 -2.96 -6.26
C GLY A 398 25.34 -1.52 -5.76
N ILE A 399 24.19 -0.87 -5.85
CA ILE A 399 23.89 0.39 -5.18
C ILE A 399 22.73 0.05 -4.24
N ASP A 400 22.95 0.41 -2.98
CA ASP A 400 22.06 0.27 -1.82
C ASP A 400 20.60 0.54 -2.21
N GLU A 401 19.71 -0.41 -1.90
CA GLU A 401 18.29 -0.32 -2.24
C GLU A 401 17.67 0.88 -1.52
N GLY A 402 17.30 1.91 -2.28
CA GLY A 402 16.62 3.12 -1.81
C GLY A 402 15.17 2.90 -1.38
N GLY A 403 14.91 1.87 -0.58
CA GLY A 403 13.67 1.72 0.19
C GLY A 403 13.69 2.65 1.41
N SER A 404 12.50 2.97 1.94
CA SER A 404 12.37 3.73 3.21
C SER A 404 13.36 3.17 4.25
N GLY A 405 14.18 4.06 4.77
CA GLY A 405 15.25 3.75 5.71
C GLY A 405 14.66 3.39 7.06
N ILE A 406 14.12 2.18 7.18
CA ILE A 406 13.99 1.53 8.47
C ILE A 406 15.41 1.41 9.01
N VAL A 407 15.70 2.06 10.14
CA VAL A 407 16.79 1.59 10.99
C VAL A 407 16.41 0.18 11.41
N VAL A 408 17.07 -0.80 10.79
CA VAL A 408 16.67 -2.22 10.80
C VAL A 408 16.70 -2.81 12.21
N GLU A 409 15.53 -3.15 12.75
CA GLU A 409 15.39 -4.14 13.84
C GLU A 409 15.58 -5.55 13.27
N ASN A 410 16.83 -6.02 13.26
CA ASN A 410 17.15 -7.42 12.98
C ASN A 410 17.22 -8.20 14.29
N ASP A 411 16.29 -9.12 14.51
CA ASP A 411 16.47 -10.22 15.48
C ASP A 411 17.48 -11.22 14.91
N THR A 412 18.77 -10.91 15.05
CA THR A 412 19.84 -11.91 14.97
C THR A 412 20.34 -12.26 16.36
N ALA A 413 19.47 -12.83 17.20
CA ALA A 413 19.88 -13.51 18.42
C ALA A 413 19.73 -15.02 18.23
N SER A 414 20.87 -15.72 18.19
CA SER A 414 20.91 -17.18 18.20
C SER A 414 20.41 -17.71 19.55
N GLU A 415 19.18 -18.21 19.62
CA GLU A 415 18.73 -18.96 20.80
C GLU A 415 19.26 -20.40 20.73
N LYS A 416 20.26 -20.67 21.57
CA LYS A 416 20.56 -22.04 22.01
C LYS A 416 19.37 -22.53 22.80
N GLY A 417 18.77 -23.62 22.34
CA GLY A 417 17.54 -24.15 22.89
C GLY A 417 17.64 -24.66 24.33
N GLU A 418 16.49 -24.70 24.98
CA GLU A 418 16.12 -25.72 25.96
C GLU A 418 14.58 -25.86 26.03
N SER A 419 14.11 -27.09 25.76
CA SER A 419 12.84 -27.75 26.15
C SER A 419 11.51 -26.97 26.00
N GLY A 420 10.54 -27.38 25.19
CA GLY A 420 10.10 -28.75 24.98
C GLY A 420 9.04 -29.22 25.98
N GLU A 421 8.01 -28.41 26.29
CA GLU A 421 6.81 -28.89 27.01
C GLU A 421 5.53 -28.07 26.70
N GLY A 422 5.63 -26.79 26.31
CA GLY A 422 4.46 -25.93 26.02
C GLY A 422 3.80 -26.12 24.64
N VAL A 423 4.55 -26.54 23.61
CA VAL A 423 4.06 -26.67 22.22
C VAL A 423 3.06 -27.83 22.07
N SER A 424 3.15 -28.86 22.92
CA SER A 424 2.30 -30.04 22.81
C SER A 424 0.86 -29.82 23.29
N GLN A 425 0.60 -28.79 24.12
CA GLN A 425 -0.77 -28.47 24.59
C GLN A 425 -1.53 -27.56 23.61
N ALA A 426 -0.85 -26.65 22.92
CA ALA A 426 -1.47 -25.80 21.89
C ALA A 426 -1.86 -26.59 20.63
N ILE A 427 -1.04 -27.55 20.21
CA ILE A 427 -1.36 -28.46 19.09
C ILE A 427 -2.54 -29.38 19.45
N ALA A 428 -2.68 -29.79 20.71
CA ALA A 428 -3.80 -30.62 21.16
C ALA A 428 -5.14 -29.85 21.09
N ALA A 429 -5.17 -28.57 21.49
CA ALA A 429 -6.38 -27.73 21.44
C ALA A 429 -6.82 -27.38 20.00
N ALA A 430 -5.86 -27.07 19.11
CA ALA A 430 -6.18 -26.83 17.69
C ALA A 430 -6.63 -28.11 16.94
N SER A 431 -6.16 -29.28 17.39
CA SER A 431 -6.59 -30.57 16.84
C SER A 431 -8.01 -30.98 17.27
N SER A 432 -8.49 -30.54 18.45
CA SER A 432 -9.85 -30.84 18.92
C SER A 432 -10.94 -30.09 18.15
N ASP A 433 -10.68 -28.85 17.72
CA ASP A 433 -11.65 -28.08 16.93
C ASP A 433 -11.73 -28.56 15.48
N SER A 434 -10.59 -28.91 14.88
CA SER A 434 -10.56 -29.47 13.54
C SER A 434 -11.20 -30.87 13.48
N THR A 435 -10.99 -31.74 14.49
CA THR A 435 -11.69 -33.03 14.56
C THR A 435 -13.20 -32.89 14.77
N MET A 436 -13.67 -31.88 15.50
CA MET A 436 -15.11 -31.57 15.62
C MET A 436 -15.71 -31.10 14.28
N ILE A 437 -14.99 -30.26 13.53
CA ILE A 437 -15.41 -29.80 12.20
C ILE A 437 -15.44 -30.97 11.20
N TYR A 438 -14.39 -31.80 11.15
CA TYR A 438 -14.38 -33.00 10.29
C TYR A 438 -15.45 -34.02 10.71
N GLY A 439 -15.73 -34.14 12.01
CA GLY A 439 -16.82 -34.97 12.53
C GLY A 439 -18.19 -34.47 12.06
N LEU A 440 -18.44 -33.16 12.11
CA LEU A 440 -19.70 -32.57 11.64
C LEU A 440 -19.87 -32.72 10.12
N ILE A 441 -18.80 -32.50 9.35
CA ILE A 441 -18.77 -32.71 7.89
C ILE A 441 -19.06 -34.19 7.57
N PHE A 442 -18.48 -35.13 8.32
CA PHE A 442 -18.70 -36.56 8.12
C PHE A 442 -20.14 -36.98 8.45
N ILE A 443 -20.72 -36.43 9.53
CA ILE A 443 -22.13 -36.66 9.91
C ILE A 443 -23.06 -36.12 8.82
N LEU A 444 -22.82 -34.90 8.33
CA LEU A 444 -23.60 -34.29 7.25
C LEU A 444 -23.48 -35.09 5.94
N ALA A 445 -22.28 -35.51 5.56
CA ALA A 445 -22.06 -36.36 4.38
C ALA A 445 -22.80 -37.70 4.51
N THR A 446 -22.82 -38.29 5.71
CA THR A 446 -23.55 -39.53 6.00
C THR A 446 -25.07 -39.34 5.90
N ILE A 447 -25.60 -38.24 6.43
CA ILE A 447 -27.03 -37.90 6.32
C ILE A 447 -27.44 -37.72 4.85
N VAL A 448 -26.64 -36.99 4.07
CA VAL A 448 -26.88 -36.80 2.63
C VAL A 448 -26.86 -38.14 1.89
N PHE A 449 -25.91 -39.02 2.22
CA PHE A 449 -25.83 -40.36 1.63
C PHE A 449 -27.04 -41.24 1.96
N ILE A 450 -27.52 -41.21 3.21
CA ILE A 450 -28.73 -41.94 3.63
C ILE A 450 -29.96 -41.40 2.90
N LEU A 451 -30.10 -40.08 2.78
CA LEU A 451 -31.21 -39.45 2.04
C LEU A 451 -31.19 -39.85 0.57
N LEU A 452 -30.02 -39.92 -0.07
CA LEU A 452 -29.87 -40.42 -1.44
C LEU A 452 -30.32 -41.88 -1.58
N ILE A 453 -29.97 -42.76 -0.62
CA ILE A 453 -30.42 -44.16 -0.62
C ILE A 453 -31.95 -44.24 -0.50
N ILE A 454 -32.55 -43.47 0.41
CA ILE A 454 -34.00 -43.43 0.60
C ILE A 454 -34.70 -42.96 -0.68
N ILE A 455 -34.18 -41.90 -1.32
CA ILE A 455 -34.72 -41.40 -2.59
C ILE A 455 -34.64 -42.47 -3.68
N VAL A 456 -33.51 -43.18 -3.82
CA VAL A 456 -33.37 -44.28 -4.80
C VAL A 456 -34.33 -45.43 -4.50
N ALA A 457 -34.54 -45.77 -3.22
CA ALA A 457 -35.50 -46.80 -2.81
C ALA A 457 -36.94 -46.40 -3.14
N LEU A 458 -37.33 -45.15 -2.88
CA LEU A 458 -38.66 -44.62 -3.21
C LEU A 458 -38.89 -44.57 -4.72
N ILE A 459 -37.88 -44.21 -5.52
CA ILE A 459 -37.95 -44.28 -6.99
C ILE A 459 -38.16 -45.73 -7.46
N LYS A 460 -37.43 -46.70 -6.89
CA LYS A 460 -37.62 -48.12 -7.22
C LYS A 460 -38.99 -48.66 -6.80
N GLN A 461 -39.56 -48.17 -5.70
CA GLN A 461 -40.88 -48.56 -5.23
C GLN A 461 -41.99 -47.97 -6.12
N GLY A 462 -41.88 -46.69 -6.51
CA GLY A 462 -42.80 -46.07 -7.48
C GLY A 462 -42.72 -46.67 -8.89
N MET A 463 -41.58 -47.25 -9.28
CA MET A 463 -41.45 -48.02 -10.53
C MET A 463 -42.03 -49.43 -10.46
N LYS A 464 -42.29 -49.97 -9.26
CA LYS A 464 -42.99 -51.27 -9.08
C LYS A 464 -44.51 -51.11 -9.09
N GLU A 465 -45.04 -50.02 -8.55
CA GLU A 465 -46.49 -49.76 -8.52
C GLU A 465 -47.04 -49.33 -9.89
N GLY A 466 -46.20 -48.81 -10.79
CA GLY A 466 -46.60 -48.43 -12.17
C GLY A 466 -46.61 -49.56 -13.19
N LYS A 467 -46.68 -50.84 -12.78
CA LYS A 467 -46.66 -52.01 -13.69
C LYS A 467 -47.83 -52.98 -13.57
N ASP A 468 -48.80 -52.72 -12.70
CA ASP A 468 -49.95 -53.61 -12.46
C ASP A 468 -51.32 -52.93 -12.71
N GLU A 469 -51.43 -52.07 -13.73
CA GLU A 469 -52.72 -51.64 -14.29
C GLU A 469 -52.66 -51.67 -15.83
N ASP A 470 -52.68 -52.88 -16.38
CA ASP A 470 -53.15 -53.16 -17.74
C ASP A 470 -53.87 -54.51 -17.67
N ASP A 471 -55.12 -54.50 -17.18
CA ASP A 471 -56.12 -55.54 -17.47
C ASP A 471 -57.55 -55.05 -17.14
N TRP A 472 -58.28 -54.71 -18.22
CA TRP A 472 -59.74 -54.83 -18.46
C TRP A 472 -60.63 -53.57 -18.40
N ALA A 473 -61.26 -53.33 -19.57
CA ALA A 473 -62.43 -52.48 -19.93
C ALA A 473 -62.19 -51.01 -20.32
#